data_AF-A0A935Q7N2-F1
#
_entry.id   AF-A0A935Q7N2-F1
#
_cell.length_a   1.000
_cell.length_b   1.000
_cell.length_c   1.000
_cell.angle_alpha   90.00
_cell.angle_beta   90.00
_cell.angle_gamma   90.00
#
_symmetry.space_group_name_H-M   'P 1'
#
loop_
_entity.id
_entity.type
_entity.pdbx_description
1 polymer ?
#
loop_
_entity_poly.entity_id
_entity_poly.type
_entity_poly.pdbx_seq_one_letter_code
_entity_poly.pdbx_strand_id
1 'polypeptide(L)'
;MRHLFLFILLIATLTTSAQHCPWDCDGMIMIKTDAGKEEMKKLDPVLVDVNKKLILDTSLGADILDLCRILYYDDFLKIRIDGMGENDPNRYRYDTGYYFAKNHYIVKFNYCTYNRKDTPTDLFVRYNDPASGTGYSYIEVPPSRRLDLHQYNRAINTKATDEILRSVQPFILTINRKEFGLR
;
A
#
# COMPACT_ATOMS: atom_id res chain seq x y z
N MET A 1 -25.30 -43.18 12.24
CA MET A 1 -24.47 -42.22 13.01
C MET A 1 -23.15 -41.84 12.33
N ARG A 2 -22.44 -42.77 11.65
CA ARG A 2 -21.16 -42.49 10.97
C ARG A 2 -21.23 -41.49 9.80
N HIS A 3 -22.36 -41.45 9.08
CA HIS A 3 -22.58 -40.50 7.98
C HIS A 3 -22.92 -39.07 8.44
N LEU A 4 -23.48 -38.92 9.64
CA LEU A 4 -23.81 -37.60 10.20
C LEU A 4 -22.52 -36.85 10.62
N PHE A 5 -21.55 -37.59 11.17
CA PHE A 5 -20.23 -37.04 11.54
C PHE A 5 -19.43 -36.55 10.33
N LEU A 6 -19.47 -37.30 9.21
CA LEU A 6 -18.84 -36.91 7.95
C LEU A 6 -19.49 -35.66 7.33
N PHE A 7 -20.81 -35.51 7.46
CA PHE A 7 -21.52 -34.34 6.95
C PHE A 7 -21.21 -33.08 7.77
N ILE A 8 -21.06 -33.21 9.10
CA ILE A 8 -20.66 -32.09 9.98
C ILE A 8 -19.20 -31.67 9.71
N LEU A 9 -18.29 -32.61 9.44
CA LEU A 9 -16.91 -32.31 9.01
C LEU A 9 -16.85 -31.62 7.64
N LEU A 10 -17.75 -31.96 6.72
CA LEU A 10 -17.86 -31.29 5.42
C LEU A 10 -18.41 -29.87 5.56
N ILE A 11 -19.38 -29.64 6.44
CA ILE A 11 -19.90 -28.30 6.73
C ILE A 11 -18.84 -27.46 7.45
N ALA A 12 -18.09 -28.03 8.40
CA ALA A 12 -17.01 -27.33 9.09
C ALA A 12 -15.87 -26.90 8.15
N THR A 13 -15.61 -27.64 7.06
CA THR A 13 -14.62 -27.27 6.03
C THR A 13 -15.17 -26.26 5.01
N LEU A 14 -16.49 -26.16 4.85
CA LEU A 14 -17.14 -25.14 4.02
C LEU A 14 -17.42 -23.83 4.79
N THR A 15 -17.47 -23.89 6.12
CA THR A 15 -17.64 -22.73 7.02
C THR A 15 -16.35 -22.28 7.70
N THR A 16 -15.20 -22.87 7.37
CA THR A 16 -13.96 -22.08 7.43
C THR A 16 -14.08 -21.03 6.34
N SER A 17 -14.82 -19.97 6.64
CA SER A 17 -14.59 -18.65 6.07
C SER A 17 -13.09 -18.52 6.03
N ALA A 18 -12.50 -18.62 4.82
CA ALA A 18 -11.09 -18.41 4.59
C ALA A 18 -10.78 -17.14 5.35
N GLN A 19 -10.12 -17.29 6.49
CA GLN A 19 -9.78 -16.20 7.38
C GLN A 19 -8.87 -15.37 6.50
N HIS A 20 -9.44 -14.35 5.85
CA HIS A 20 -8.74 -13.52 4.89
C HIS A 20 -7.57 -12.99 5.70
N CYS A 21 -6.40 -13.52 5.41
CA CYS A 21 -5.19 -13.08 6.05
C CYS A 21 -5.17 -11.56 5.79
N PRO A 22 -5.07 -10.70 6.81
CA PRO A 22 -5.06 -9.25 6.60
C PRO A 22 -4.05 -8.80 5.54
N TRP A 23 -3.00 -9.60 5.38
CA TRP A 23 -1.89 -9.50 4.41
C TRP A 23 -2.23 -9.94 2.98
N ASP A 24 -3.33 -10.65 2.71
CA ASP A 24 -3.76 -11.01 1.34
C ASP A 24 -4.27 -9.79 0.56
N CYS A 25 -4.56 -8.71 1.27
CA CYS A 25 -5.06 -7.46 0.72
C CYS A 25 -4.02 -6.33 0.78
N ASP A 26 -2.73 -6.66 0.94
CA ASP A 26 -1.68 -5.65 1.01
C ASP A 26 -1.38 -5.09 -0.39
N GLY A 27 -1.67 -3.80 -0.55
CA GLY A 27 -1.37 -3.02 -1.76
C GLY A 27 -0.20 -2.09 -1.56
N MET A 28 0.53 -1.82 -2.64
CA MET A 28 1.56 -0.78 -2.68
C MET A 28 1.45 0.06 -3.95
N ILE A 29 1.64 1.37 -3.80
CA ILE A 29 1.92 2.26 -4.93
C ILE A 29 3.38 2.69 -4.80
N MET A 30 4.14 2.53 -5.88
CA MET A 30 5.53 2.96 -5.97
C MET A 30 5.64 4.16 -6.90
N ILE A 31 6.21 5.25 -6.40
CA ILE A 31 6.41 6.49 -7.15
C ILE A 31 7.91 6.74 -7.33
N LYS A 32 8.28 7.00 -8.58
CA LYS A 32 9.60 7.53 -8.96
C LYS A 32 9.45 8.99 -9.36
N THR A 33 10.22 9.86 -8.72
CA THR A 33 10.22 11.30 -9.01
C THR A 33 11.63 11.87 -8.87
N ASP A 34 11.89 12.98 -9.54
CA ASP A 34 13.10 13.81 -9.40
C ASP A 34 12.93 14.93 -8.35
N ALA A 35 11.75 15.03 -7.71
CA ALA A 35 11.55 15.87 -6.53
C ALA A 35 12.36 15.35 -5.33
N GLY A 36 13.01 16.26 -4.60
CA GLY A 36 13.78 15.92 -3.41
C GLY A 36 12.91 15.56 -2.20
N LYS A 37 13.51 14.89 -1.20
CA LYS A 37 12.84 14.51 0.06
C LYS A 37 12.19 15.70 0.77
N GLU A 38 12.88 16.82 0.88
CA GLU A 38 12.36 18.04 1.54
C GLU A 38 11.22 18.70 0.76
N GLU A 39 11.25 18.64 -0.57
CA GLU A 39 10.15 19.15 -1.40
C GLU A 39 8.90 18.29 -1.19
N MET A 40 9.06 16.96 -1.30
CA MET A 40 7.97 16.01 -1.07
C MET A 40 7.41 16.08 0.36
N LYS A 41 8.25 16.34 1.36
CA LYS A 41 7.80 16.54 2.74
C LYS A 41 6.92 17.78 2.90
N LYS A 42 7.21 18.87 2.17
CA LYS A 42 6.37 20.09 2.17
C LYS A 42 5.05 19.88 1.44
N LEU A 43 5.09 19.12 0.35
CA LEU A 43 3.91 18.75 -0.42
C LEU A 43 2.96 17.84 0.39
N ASP A 44 3.45 17.15 1.41
CA ASP A 44 2.72 16.19 2.26
C ASP A 44 1.74 15.29 1.49
N PRO A 45 2.24 14.51 0.51
CA PRO A 45 1.40 13.73 -0.37
C PRO A 45 0.73 12.57 0.39
N VAL A 46 -0.58 12.43 0.20
CA VAL A 46 -1.41 11.38 0.81
C VAL A 46 -2.32 10.75 -0.22
N LEU A 47 -2.70 9.50 0.01
CA LEU A 47 -3.64 8.78 -0.83
C LEU A 47 -5.08 9.12 -0.45
N VAL A 48 -5.90 9.44 -1.45
CA VAL A 48 -7.34 9.68 -1.30
C VAL A 48 -8.16 8.86 -2.29
N ASP A 49 -9.43 8.64 -1.96
CA ASP A 49 -10.39 7.97 -2.85
C ASP A 49 -11.00 8.93 -3.89
N VAL A 50 -11.91 8.40 -4.71
CA VAL A 50 -12.68 9.16 -5.71
C VAL A 50 -13.48 10.33 -5.13
N ASN A 51 -13.91 10.22 -3.86
CA ASN A 51 -14.61 11.27 -3.13
C ASN A 51 -13.66 12.25 -2.43
N LYS A 52 -12.35 12.16 -2.71
CA LYS A 52 -11.27 12.94 -2.12
C LYS A 52 -11.15 12.75 -0.59
N LYS A 53 -11.68 11.64 -0.07
CA LYS A 53 -11.54 11.27 1.34
C LYS A 53 -10.19 10.63 1.57
N LEU A 54 -9.57 10.99 2.68
CA LEU A 54 -8.32 10.39 3.15
C LEU A 54 -8.47 8.89 3.33
N ILE A 55 -7.50 8.14 2.82
CA ILE A 55 -7.40 6.71 3.05
C ILE A 55 -6.51 6.48 4.28
N LEU A 56 -6.99 5.60 5.16
CA LEU A 56 -6.30 5.21 6.38
C LEU A 56 -5.68 3.84 6.19
N ASP A 57 -4.47 3.67 6.69
CA ASP A 57 -3.82 2.39 6.74
C ASP A 57 -4.33 1.60 7.95
N THR A 58 -5.23 0.66 7.68
CA THR A 58 -5.79 -0.21 8.71
C THR A 58 -4.87 -1.36 9.09
N SER A 59 -3.71 -1.52 8.43
CA SER A 59 -2.77 -2.60 8.72
C SER A 59 -2.02 -2.42 10.05
N LEU A 60 -2.00 -1.20 10.61
CA LEU A 60 -1.41 -0.90 11.93
C LEU A 60 -2.36 -1.09 13.13
N GLY A 61 -3.61 -1.50 12.91
CA GLY A 61 -4.61 -1.71 13.96
C GLY A 61 -5.40 -0.43 14.24
N ALA A 62 -6.62 -0.59 14.75
CA ALA A 62 -7.65 0.45 14.78
C ALA A 62 -7.31 1.72 15.59
N ASP A 63 -6.28 1.67 16.44
CA ASP A 63 -5.96 2.74 17.40
C ASP A 63 -4.85 3.70 16.92
N ILE A 64 -4.21 3.43 15.78
CA ILE A 64 -3.24 4.33 15.14
C ILE A 64 -3.83 4.72 13.78
N LEU A 65 -4.43 5.90 13.71
CA LEU A 65 -4.85 6.51 12.45
C LEU A 65 -3.62 6.90 11.64
N ASP A 66 -2.95 5.93 11.04
CA ASP A 66 -1.85 6.20 10.13
C ASP A 66 -2.44 6.49 8.75
N LEU A 67 -2.39 7.75 8.35
CA LEU A 67 -2.80 8.17 7.02
C LEU A 67 -1.94 7.43 6.00
N CYS A 68 -2.51 7.01 4.87
CA CYS A 68 -1.75 6.48 3.73
C CYS A 68 -0.89 7.58 3.10
N ARG A 69 0.20 7.95 3.78
CA ARG A 69 1.19 8.94 3.37
C ARG A 69 2.13 8.33 2.35
N ILE A 70 2.49 9.12 1.35
CA ILE A 70 3.48 8.77 0.35
C ILE A 70 4.83 9.23 0.85
N LEU A 71 5.64 8.29 1.30
CA LEU A 71 6.88 8.55 2.01
C LEU A 71 8.05 7.96 1.23
N TYR A 72 9.22 8.56 1.34
CA TYR A 72 10.42 7.91 0.85
C TYR A 72 10.64 6.60 1.62
N TYR A 73 11.12 5.56 0.95
CA TYR A 73 11.27 4.21 1.52
C TYR A 73 11.89 4.19 2.93
N ASP A 74 12.98 4.94 3.16
CA ASP A 74 13.64 4.99 4.47
C ASP A 74 12.73 5.60 5.56
N ASP A 75 11.97 6.64 5.22
CA ASP A 75 11.05 7.32 6.15
C ASP A 75 9.82 6.45 6.42
N PHE A 76 9.31 5.78 5.39
CA PHE A 76 8.27 4.76 5.53
C PHE A 76 8.71 3.68 6.52
N LEU A 77 9.88 3.07 6.30
CA LEU A 77 10.39 2.02 7.19
C LEU A 77 10.52 2.51 8.63
N LYS A 78 11.04 3.72 8.83
CA LYS A 78 11.18 4.29 10.16
C LYS A 78 9.83 4.39 10.87
N ILE A 79 8.80 4.94 10.22
CA ILE A 79 7.45 5.04 10.80
C ILE A 79 6.89 3.66 11.12
N ARG A 80 7.05 2.69 10.22
CA ARG A 80 6.58 1.32 10.44
C ARG A 80 7.27 0.68 11.65
N ILE A 81 8.59 0.79 11.75
CA ILE A 81 9.38 0.25 12.86
C ILE A 81 8.98 0.91 14.19
N ASP A 82 8.88 2.24 14.21
CA ASP A 82 8.52 3.01 15.41
C ASP A 82 7.08 2.69 15.87
N GLY A 83 6.14 2.50 14.93
CA GLY A 83 4.73 2.24 15.21
C GLY A 83 4.38 0.80 15.59
N MET A 84 5.23 -0.19 15.27
CA MET A 84 4.92 -1.60 15.57
C MET A 84 5.12 -2.00 17.03
N GLY A 85 5.94 -1.26 17.79
CA GLY A 85 6.33 -1.67 19.15
C GLY A 85 7.06 -3.03 19.18
N GLU A 86 7.67 -3.37 20.31
CA GLU A 86 8.55 -4.56 20.41
C GLU A 86 7.81 -5.93 20.36
N ASN A 87 6.48 -5.96 20.24
CA ASN A 87 5.67 -7.12 20.65
C ASN A 87 5.07 -7.98 19.52
N ASP A 88 5.32 -7.70 18.23
CA ASP A 88 4.87 -8.57 17.12
C ASP A 88 5.94 -8.79 16.04
N PRO A 89 6.83 -9.78 16.21
CA PRO A 89 7.91 -10.06 15.26
C PRO A 89 7.41 -10.59 13.90
N ASN A 90 6.20 -11.17 13.85
CA ASN A 90 5.63 -11.60 12.58
C ASN A 90 5.20 -10.39 11.76
N ARG A 91 4.50 -9.43 12.38
CA ARG A 91 4.11 -8.16 11.76
C ARG A 91 5.31 -7.34 11.30
N TYR A 92 6.37 -7.28 12.11
CA TYR A 92 7.64 -6.63 11.75
C TYR A 92 8.19 -7.11 10.41
N ARG A 93 8.23 -8.44 10.21
CA ARG A 93 8.77 -9.03 8.98
C ARG A 93 7.95 -8.66 7.74
N TYR A 94 6.63 -8.58 7.88
CA TYR A 94 5.73 -8.27 6.76
C TYR A 94 5.77 -6.81 6.38
N ASP A 95 5.77 -5.90 7.35
CA ASP A 95 5.68 -4.46 7.09
C ASP A 95 7.02 -3.79 6.75
N THR A 96 8.15 -4.47 6.96
CA THR A 96 9.49 -3.98 6.61
C THR A 96 10.14 -4.74 5.45
N GLY A 97 9.48 -5.78 4.92
CA GLY A 97 10.03 -6.70 3.92
C GLY A 97 10.22 -6.15 2.51
N TYR A 98 9.93 -4.87 2.26
CA TYR A 98 9.84 -4.31 0.90
C TYR A 98 11.16 -3.77 0.36
N TYR A 99 12.24 -4.55 0.45
CA TYR A 99 13.61 -4.12 0.07
C TYR A 99 13.71 -3.61 -1.37
N PHE A 100 12.88 -4.16 -2.26
CA PHE A 100 12.79 -3.75 -3.66
C PHE A 100 12.25 -2.33 -3.86
N ALA A 101 11.56 -1.76 -2.87
CA ALA A 101 11.06 -0.39 -2.92
C ALA A 101 12.13 0.67 -2.61
N LYS A 102 13.38 0.25 -2.32
CA LYS A 102 14.48 1.18 -2.07
C LYS A 102 14.61 2.19 -3.21
N ASN A 103 14.89 3.45 -2.84
CA ASN A 103 14.97 4.60 -3.75
C ASN A 103 13.65 5.04 -4.41
N HIS A 104 12.51 4.61 -3.88
CA HIS A 104 11.19 5.05 -4.31
C HIS A 104 10.42 5.72 -3.17
N TYR A 105 9.46 6.55 -3.54
CA TYR A 105 8.38 6.92 -2.63
C TYR A 105 7.32 5.84 -2.67
N ILE A 106 6.77 5.48 -1.52
CA ILE A 106 5.80 4.40 -1.40
C ILE A 106 4.66 4.77 -0.47
N VAL A 107 3.52 4.11 -0.70
CA VAL A 107 2.39 4.08 0.22
C VAL A 107 1.79 2.68 0.21
N LYS A 108 1.48 2.16 1.40
CA LYS A 108 0.67 0.94 1.57
C LYS A 108 -0.81 1.30 1.69
N PHE A 109 -1.66 0.42 1.18
CA PHE A 109 -3.11 0.57 1.27
C PHE A 109 -3.79 -0.81 1.18
N ASN A 110 -5.08 -0.89 1.51
CA ASN A 110 -5.85 -2.12 1.37
C ASN A 110 -6.25 -2.34 -0.10
N TYR A 111 -5.51 -3.18 -0.82
CA TYR A 111 -5.72 -3.50 -2.22
C TYR A 111 -7.11 -4.08 -2.50
N CYS A 112 -7.60 -5.00 -1.68
CA CYS A 112 -8.92 -5.62 -1.89
C CYS A 112 -10.08 -4.62 -1.80
N THR A 113 -9.95 -3.60 -0.95
CA THR A 113 -10.97 -2.54 -0.83
C THR A 113 -10.98 -1.65 -2.06
N TYR A 114 -9.81 -1.28 -2.59
CA TYR A 114 -9.68 -0.26 -3.64
C TYR A 114 -9.41 -0.80 -5.04
N ASN A 115 -9.22 -2.11 -5.20
CA ASN A 115 -9.00 -2.78 -6.49
C ASN A 115 -9.90 -4.00 -6.67
N ARG A 116 -11.19 -3.86 -6.34
CA ARG A 116 -12.20 -4.88 -6.61
C ARG A 116 -12.29 -5.12 -8.13
N LYS A 117 -12.23 -6.38 -8.54
CA LYS A 117 -12.17 -6.80 -9.96
C LYS A 117 -13.31 -6.22 -10.81
N ASP A 118 -14.47 -6.01 -10.22
CA ASP A 118 -15.67 -5.59 -10.95
C ASP A 118 -15.88 -4.06 -10.95
N THR A 119 -15.29 -3.35 -9.99
CA THR A 119 -15.38 -1.89 -9.83
C THR A 119 -14.12 -1.36 -9.14
N PRO A 120 -13.00 -1.18 -9.87
CA PRO A 120 -11.83 -0.56 -9.28
C PRO A 120 -12.17 0.88 -8.87
N THR A 121 -11.86 1.24 -7.62
CA THR A 121 -12.07 2.60 -7.13
C THR A 121 -10.93 3.48 -7.63
N ASP A 122 -11.23 4.66 -8.16
CA ASP A 122 -10.19 5.61 -8.54
C ASP A 122 -9.47 6.12 -7.28
N LEU A 123 -8.14 6.16 -7.37
CA LEU A 123 -7.26 6.61 -6.30
C LEU A 123 -6.48 7.81 -6.79
N PHE A 124 -6.17 8.72 -5.88
CA PHE A 124 -5.43 9.93 -6.21
C PHE A 124 -4.36 10.20 -5.16
N VAL A 125 -3.21 10.67 -5.62
CA VAL A 125 -2.25 11.37 -4.77
C VAL A 125 -2.76 12.80 -4.58
N ARG A 126 -3.16 13.16 -3.38
CA ARG A 126 -3.43 14.55 -3.00
C ARG A 126 -2.16 15.14 -2.40
N TYR A 127 -1.77 16.33 -2.83
CA TYR A 127 -0.66 17.07 -2.24
C TYR A 127 -1.03 18.55 -2.02
N ASN A 128 -0.33 19.19 -1.09
CA ASN A 128 -0.47 20.60 -0.78
C ASN A 128 0.06 21.44 -1.94
N ASP A 129 -0.81 22.24 -2.53
CA ASP A 129 -0.49 23.17 -3.61
C ASP A 129 -1.11 24.53 -3.29
N PRO A 130 -0.32 25.47 -2.74
CA PRO A 130 -0.81 26.81 -2.41
C PRO A 130 -1.30 27.60 -3.63
N ALA A 131 -0.90 27.22 -4.85
CA ALA A 131 -1.37 27.85 -6.07
C ALA A 131 -2.75 27.34 -6.51
N SER A 132 -3.22 26.22 -5.94
CA SER A 132 -4.56 25.69 -6.21
C SER A 132 -5.61 26.43 -5.38
N GLY A 133 -6.81 26.64 -5.94
CA GLY A 133 -7.90 27.35 -5.24
C GLY A 133 -8.43 26.65 -3.99
N THR A 134 -8.14 25.36 -3.79
CA THR A 134 -8.50 24.58 -2.59
C THR A 134 -7.32 24.36 -1.65
N GLY A 135 -6.11 24.79 -2.03
CA GLY A 135 -4.86 24.47 -1.34
C GLY A 135 -4.32 23.07 -1.62
N TYR A 136 -5.01 22.27 -2.45
CA TYR A 136 -4.61 20.92 -2.82
C TYR A 136 -4.68 20.68 -4.33
N SER A 137 -3.75 19.87 -4.83
CA SER A 137 -3.76 19.33 -6.19
C SER A 137 -3.75 17.81 -6.15
N TYR A 138 -4.17 17.18 -7.26
CA TYR A 138 -4.42 15.75 -7.33
C TYR A 138 -3.77 15.13 -8.57
N ILE A 139 -3.11 13.99 -8.41
CA ILE A 139 -2.63 13.15 -9.50
C ILE A 139 -3.33 11.80 -9.41
N GLU A 140 -3.94 11.35 -10.51
CA GLU A 140 -4.60 10.05 -10.57
C GLU A 140 -3.60 8.90 -10.46
N VAL A 141 -3.96 7.86 -9.71
CA VAL A 141 -3.23 6.60 -9.64
C VAL A 141 -4.06 5.51 -10.32
N PRO A 142 -3.76 5.19 -11.60
CA PRO A 142 -4.55 4.23 -12.33
C PRO A 142 -4.38 2.81 -11.75
N PRO A 143 -5.40 1.94 -11.85
CA PRO A 143 -5.33 0.55 -11.35
C PRO A 143 -4.11 -0.24 -11.83
N SER A 144 -3.63 0.03 -13.05
CA SER A 144 -2.44 -0.61 -13.64
C SER A 144 -1.12 -0.26 -12.95
N ARG A 145 -1.10 0.71 -12.04
CA ARG A 145 0.08 1.16 -11.27
C ARG A 145 0.01 0.74 -9.81
N ARG A 146 -0.94 -0.12 -9.46
CA ARG A 146 -1.17 -0.61 -8.10
C ARG A 146 -0.64 -2.03 -7.97
N LEU A 147 0.29 -2.23 -7.05
CA LEU A 147 0.90 -3.54 -6.80
C LEU A 147 0.07 -4.30 -5.78
N ASP A 148 -0.34 -5.51 -6.15
CA ASP A 148 -0.84 -6.53 -5.24
C ASP A 148 0.36 -7.28 -4.65
N LEU A 149 0.71 -6.99 -3.38
CA LEU A 149 1.90 -7.56 -2.75
C LEU A 149 1.77 -9.07 -2.51
N HIS A 150 0.55 -9.60 -2.44
CA HIS A 150 0.31 -11.04 -2.27
C HIS A 150 0.92 -11.85 -3.42
N GLN A 151 0.87 -11.32 -4.65
CA GLN A 151 1.44 -11.96 -5.85
C GLN A 151 2.97 -12.12 -5.77
N TYR A 152 3.64 -11.33 -4.92
CA TYR A 152 5.10 -11.30 -4.78
C TYR A 152 5.58 -11.91 -3.46
N ASN A 153 4.69 -12.45 -2.63
CA ASN A 153 4.99 -12.92 -1.27
C ASN A 153 6.19 -13.89 -1.23
N ARG A 154 6.26 -14.84 -2.17
CA ARG A 154 7.39 -15.78 -2.25
C ARG A 154 8.71 -15.06 -2.46
N ALA A 155 8.78 -14.21 -3.47
CA ALA A 155 10.00 -13.48 -3.84
C ALA A 155 10.41 -12.48 -2.74
N ILE A 156 9.44 -11.85 -2.07
CA ILE A 156 9.66 -10.98 -0.91
C ILE A 156 10.33 -11.78 0.22
N ASN A 157 9.79 -12.94 0.58
CA ASN A 157 10.35 -13.78 1.65
C ASN A 157 11.74 -14.34 1.33
N THR A 158 12.02 -14.67 0.07
CA THR A 158 13.34 -15.15 -0.36
C THR A 158 14.31 -14.03 -0.69
N LYS A 159 13.90 -12.76 -0.53
CA LYS A 159 14.69 -11.57 -0.85
C LYS A 159 15.22 -11.53 -2.29
N ALA A 160 14.44 -12.04 -3.23
CA ALA A 160 14.77 -12.05 -4.66
C ALA A 160 14.55 -10.66 -5.30
N THR A 161 15.27 -9.65 -4.83
CA THR A 161 15.03 -8.23 -5.17
C THR A 161 15.01 -7.95 -6.67
N ASP A 162 15.97 -8.49 -7.43
CA ASP A 162 16.07 -8.26 -8.88
C ASP A 162 14.96 -8.96 -9.69
N GLU A 163 14.42 -10.06 -9.16
CA GLU A 163 13.25 -10.72 -9.74
C GLU A 163 12.01 -9.86 -9.54
N ILE A 164 11.78 -9.37 -8.32
CA ILE A 164 10.65 -8.50 -7.99
C ILE A 164 10.74 -7.22 -8.82
N LEU A 165 11.89 -6.52 -8.80
CA LEU A 165 12.08 -5.26 -9.52
C LEU A 165 11.75 -5.38 -11.00
N ARG A 166 12.22 -6.44 -11.67
CA ARG A 166 11.87 -6.69 -13.09
C ARG A 166 10.37 -6.85 -13.29
N SER A 167 9.69 -7.55 -12.38
CA SER A 167 8.25 -7.78 -12.48
C SER A 167 7.40 -6.55 -12.11
N VAL A 168 7.84 -5.74 -11.14
CA VAL A 168 7.09 -4.57 -10.66
C VAL A 168 7.38 -3.31 -11.46
N GLN A 169 8.42 -3.29 -12.31
CA GLN A 169 8.78 -2.15 -13.14
C GLN A 169 7.59 -1.52 -13.89
N PRO A 170 6.66 -2.29 -14.50
CA PRO A 170 5.49 -1.73 -15.19
C PRO A 170 4.50 -1.01 -14.27
N PHE A 171 4.53 -1.25 -12.97
CA PHE A 171 3.63 -0.65 -11.99
C PHE A 171 4.19 0.66 -11.42
N ILE A 172 5.50 0.92 -11.55
CA ILE A 172 6.11 2.14 -11.02
C ILE A 172 5.49 3.35 -11.72
N LEU A 173 4.92 4.24 -10.92
CA LEU A 173 4.34 5.50 -11.37
C LEU A 173 5.46 6.54 -11.41
N THR A 174 5.80 7.03 -12.60
CA THR A 174 6.79 8.10 -12.75
C THR A 174 6.06 9.43 -12.76
N ILE A 175 6.38 10.31 -11.81
CA ILE A 175 5.81 11.64 -11.67
C ILE A 175 6.96 12.64 -11.64
N ASN A 176 7.02 13.55 -12.60
CA ASN A 176 8.05 14.58 -12.62
C ASN A 176 7.74 15.68 -11.61
N ARG A 177 8.76 16.38 -11.12
CA ARG A 177 8.63 17.52 -10.19
C ARG A 177 7.63 18.57 -10.68
N LYS A 178 7.55 18.81 -11.99
CA LYS A 178 6.59 19.76 -12.60
C LYS A 178 5.13 19.33 -12.45
N GLU A 179 4.86 18.03 -12.42
CA GLU A 179 3.51 17.50 -12.21
C GLU A 179 3.06 17.68 -10.75
N PHE A 180 4.02 17.86 -9.83
CA PHE A 180 3.79 18.33 -8.46
C PHE A 180 3.75 19.87 -8.33
N GLY A 181 3.80 20.61 -9.44
CA GLY A 181 3.84 22.07 -9.44
C GLY A 181 5.19 22.66 -8.98
N LEU A 182 6.24 21.84 -8.84
CA LEU A 182 7.58 22.29 -8.47
C LEU A 182 8.32 22.85 -9.69
N ARG A 183 9.11 23.90 -9.46
CA ARG A 183 9.95 24.55 -10.50
C ARG A 183 11.21 23.77 -10.78
#